data_AF-A0A9E1IJB5-F1
#
_entry.id   AF-A0A9E1IJB5-F1
#
_cell.length_a   1.000
_cell.length_b   1.000
_cell.length_c   1.000
_cell.angle_alpha   90.00
_cell.angle_beta   90.00
_cell.angle_gamma   90.00
#
_symmetry.space_group_name_H-M   'P 1'
#
loop_
_entity.id
_entity.type
_entity.pdbx_description
1 polymer ?
#
loop_
_entity_poly.entity_id
_entity_poly.type
_entity_poly.pdbx_seq_one_letter_code
_entity_poly.pdbx_strand_id
1 'polypeptide(L)'
;MNVELEQLVAQQLALPQNGVSAVISLLGEGNTVPFVARYRKERTGNLDEEQIRNIEAAYEAQVALAKRRDSILGSLREQGVLTSDLERKVRAAGTKTELEDIYLPFRPRRVTRASKARDLGLQPLADKILAQPQGGHPQSEARRFLGNDVPDVEVALAGARDIVAETLCEKAVIRSRARAVYSRHGRLVSKAIKKKTEGQRTKFEDYYDFAQPISRLPSHRYLAINRGEKEGFLRLSVDVDR
;
A
#
# COMPACT_ATOMS: atom_id res chain seq x y z
N MET A 1 -1.03 -17.16 -20.36
CA MET A 1 -0.63 -16.25 -19.26
C MET A 1 0.34 -15.18 -19.74
N ASN A 2 1.45 -15.50 -20.42
CA ASN A 2 2.38 -14.47 -20.94
C ASN A 2 1.78 -13.52 -21.99
N VAL A 3 0.99 -14.04 -22.93
CA VAL A 3 0.41 -13.24 -24.04
C VAL A 3 -0.53 -12.13 -23.54
N GLU A 4 -1.31 -12.38 -22.49
CA GLU A 4 -2.19 -11.36 -21.90
C GLU A 4 -1.40 -10.24 -21.21
N LEU A 5 -0.31 -10.59 -20.51
CA LEU A 5 0.55 -9.59 -19.86
C LEU A 5 1.29 -8.74 -20.89
N GLU A 6 1.79 -9.36 -21.97
CA GLU A 6 2.41 -8.65 -23.09
C GLU A 6 1.44 -7.64 -23.74
N GLN A 7 0.17 -8.04 -23.93
CA GLN A 7 -0.86 -7.17 -24.47
C GLN A 7 -1.16 -5.98 -23.53
N LEU A 8 -1.23 -6.21 -22.22
CA LEU A 8 -1.41 -5.14 -21.23
C LEU A 8 -0.23 -4.15 -21.24
N VAL A 9 1.00 -4.64 -21.34
CA VAL A 9 2.20 -3.78 -21.44
C VAL A 9 2.18 -2.97 -22.74
N ALA A 10 1.83 -3.59 -23.86
CA ALA A 10 1.70 -2.91 -25.14
C ALA A 10 0.67 -1.78 -25.10
N GLN A 11 -0.50 -2.04 -24.50
CA GLN A 11 -1.53 -1.01 -24.29
C GLN A 11 -1.07 0.10 -23.35
N GLN A 12 -0.42 -0.26 -22.24
CA GLN A 12 0.06 0.71 -21.24
C GLN A 12 1.12 1.66 -21.81
N LEU A 13 2.01 1.15 -22.67
CA LEU A 13 3.09 1.93 -23.27
C LEU A 13 2.74 2.52 -24.64
N ALA A 14 1.54 2.24 -25.15
CA ALA A 14 1.12 2.57 -26.51
C ALA A 14 2.14 2.09 -27.59
N LEU A 15 2.68 0.89 -27.41
CA LEU A 15 3.66 0.27 -28.31
C LEU A 15 3.05 -0.89 -29.09
N PRO A 16 3.59 -1.23 -30.29
CA PRO A 16 3.15 -2.38 -31.04
C PRO A 16 3.38 -3.68 -30.26
N GLN A 17 2.33 -4.52 -30.15
CA GLN A 17 2.38 -5.79 -29.42
C GLN A 17 3.53 -6.68 -29.90
N ASN A 18 3.74 -6.79 -31.22
CA ASN A 18 4.82 -7.60 -31.78
C ASN A 18 6.21 -7.18 -31.29
N GLY A 19 6.44 -5.86 -31.17
CA GLY A 19 7.71 -5.32 -30.66
C GLY A 19 7.90 -5.62 -29.18
N VAL A 20 6.84 -5.48 -28.39
CA VAL A 20 6.82 -5.81 -26.95
C VAL A 20 7.11 -7.30 -26.72
N SER A 21 6.41 -8.20 -27.43
CA SER A 21 6.63 -9.65 -27.35
C SER A 21 8.06 -10.04 -27.75
N ALA A 22 8.61 -9.41 -28.80
CA ALA A 22 9.99 -9.64 -29.22
C ALA A 22 11.01 -9.21 -28.16
N VAL A 23 10.82 -8.03 -27.56
CA VAL A 23 11.67 -7.53 -26.46
C VAL A 23 11.62 -8.48 -25.26
N ILE A 24 10.42 -8.87 -24.81
CA ILE A 24 10.25 -9.76 -23.65
C ILE A 24 10.89 -11.13 -23.91
N SER A 25 10.73 -11.67 -25.11
CA SER A 25 11.37 -12.94 -25.50
C SER A 25 12.91 -12.82 -25.45
N LEU A 26 13.46 -11.77 -26.04
CA LEU A 26 14.92 -11.53 -26.06
C LEU A 26 15.50 -11.33 -24.64
N LEU A 27 14.81 -10.60 -23.77
CA LEU A 27 15.25 -10.44 -22.38
C LEU A 27 15.13 -11.76 -21.61
N GLY A 28 14.09 -12.55 -21.87
CA GLY A 28 13.92 -13.89 -21.30
C GLY A 28 15.00 -14.90 -21.73
N GLU A 29 15.58 -14.73 -22.92
CA GLU A 29 16.76 -15.48 -23.40
C GLU A 29 18.07 -15.05 -22.68
N GLY A 30 18.03 -14.05 -21.79
CA GLY A 30 19.19 -13.55 -21.04
C GLY A 30 19.95 -12.42 -21.74
N ASN A 31 19.39 -11.83 -22.81
CA ASN A 31 20.00 -10.67 -23.45
C ASN A 31 19.85 -9.42 -22.58
N THR A 32 20.84 -8.52 -22.62
CA THR A 32 20.78 -7.25 -21.89
C THR A 32 20.06 -6.17 -22.71
N VAL A 33 19.47 -5.19 -22.04
CA VAL A 33 18.82 -4.03 -22.69
C VAL A 33 19.73 -3.33 -23.73
N PRO A 34 21.01 -3.00 -23.42
CA PRO A 34 21.91 -2.40 -24.42
C PRO A 34 22.19 -3.33 -25.61
N PHE A 35 22.25 -4.65 -25.40
CA PHE A 35 22.46 -5.61 -26.47
C PHE A 35 21.25 -5.66 -27.41
N VAL A 36 20.04 -5.72 -26.86
CA VAL A 36 18.79 -5.74 -27.64
C VAL A 36 18.65 -4.44 -28.44
N ALA A 37 18.87 -3.29 -27.79
CA ALA A 37 18.78 -1.98 -28.43
C ALA A 37 19.79 -1.77 -29.56
N ARG A 38 20.98 -2.41 -29.49
CA ARG A 38 22.02 -2.28 -30.52
C ARG A 38 21.94 -3.32 -31.63
N TYR A 39 21.72 -4.58 -31.28
CA TYR A 39 21.91 -5.73 -32.19
C TYR A 39 20.61 -6.45 -32.59
N ARG A 40 19.45 -6.03 -32.06
CA ARG A 40 18.15 -6.66 -32.33
C ARG A 40 17.06 -5.66 -32.77
N LYS A 41 17.46 -4.48 -33.25
CA LYS A 41 16.54 -3.41 -33.67
C LYS A 41 15.46 -3.87 -34.65
N GLU A 42 15.82 -4.60 -35.70
CA GLU A 42 14.83 -5.06 -36.68
C GLU A 42 13.79 -6.01 -36.07
N ARG A 43 14.24 -6.90 -35.16
CA ARG A 43 13.37 -7.88 -34.49
C ARG A 43 12.42 -7.21 -33.50
N THR A 44 12.79 -6.07 -32.92
CA THR A 44 11.96 -5.31 -31.96
C THR A 44 11.10 -4.24 -32.63
N GLY A 45 11.24 -3.99 -33.94
CA GLY A 45 10.55 -2.91 -34.65
C GLY A 45 11.19 -1.54 -34.44
N ASN A 46 12.52 -1.50 -34.31
CA ASN A 46 13.35 -0.31 -34.09
C ASN A 46 13.08 0.43 -32.76
N LEU A 47 12.67 -0.30 -31.72
CA LEU A 47 12.54 0.26 -30.38
C LEU A 47 13.89 0.71 -29.83
N ASP A 48 13.91 1.87 -29.19
CA ASP A 48 15.10 2.43 -28.56
C ASP A 48 15.36 1.84 -27.15
N GLU A 49 16.50 2.20 -26.56
CA GLU A 49 16.93 1.68 -25.27
C GLU A 49 15.99 2.08 -24.12
N GLU A 50 15.41 3.28 -24.17
CA GLU A 50 14.47 3.76 -23.16
C GLU A 50 13.15 3.01 -23.23
N GLN A 51 12.61 2.81 -24.45
CA GLN A 51 11.43 2.01 -24.70
C GLN A 51 11.61 0.55 -24.25
N ILE A 52 12.75 -0.06 -24.55
CA ILE A 52 13.07 -1.43 -24.12
C ILE A 52 13.12 -1.52 -22.59
N ARG A 53 13.74 -0.56 -21.92
CA ARG A 53 13.79 -0.49 -20.44
C ARG A 53 12.40 -0.29 -19.83
N ASN A 54 11.56 0.52 -20.46
CA ASN A 54 10.18 0.73 -20.03
C ASN A 54 9.34 -0.54 -20.19
N ILE A 55 9.54 -1.30 -21.28
CA ILE A 55 8.90 -2.61 -21.49
C ILE A 55 9.31 -3.59 -20.40
N GLU A 56 10.62 -3.71 -20.12
CA GLU A 56 11.15 -4.59 -19.07
C GLU A 56 10.50 -4.29 -17.72
N ALA A 57 10.56 -3.03 -17.28
CA ALA A 57 10.00 -2.60 -15.99
C ALA A 57 8.48 -2.81 -15.91
N ALA A 58 7.74 -2.49 -16.98
CA ALA A 58 6.29 -2.68 -17.02
C ALA A 58 5.91 -4.16 -16.98
N TYR A 59 6.62 -5.01 -17.73
CA TYR A 59 6.38 -6.45 -17.75
C TYR A 59 6.69 -7.09 -16.40
N GLU A 60 7.82 -6.75 -15.77
CA GLU A 60 8.14 -7.21 -14.41
C GLU A 60 7.05 -6.83 -13.40
N ALA A 61 6.54 -5.59 -13.47
CA ALA A 61 5.46 -5.14 -12.61
C ALA A 61 4.17 -5.95 -12.82
N GLN A 62 3.81 -6.25 -14.07
CA GLN A 62 2.64 -7.07 -14.41
C GLN A 62 2.80 -8.53 -13.95
N VAL A 63 3.98 -9.12 -14.11
CA VAL A 63 4.29 -10.47 -13.61
C VAL A 63 4.20 -10.51 -12.08
N ALA A 64 4.76 -9.51 -11.39
CA ALA A 64 4.67 -9.42 -9.94
C ALA A 64 3.22 -9.26 -9.45
N LEU A 65 2.41 -8.48 -10.18
CA LEU A 65 0.98 -8.31 -9.91
C LEU A 65 0.22 -9.63 -10.08
N ALA A 66 0.43 -10.34 -11.19
CA ALA A 66 -0.20 -11.63 -11.48
C ALA A 66 0.16 -12.69 -10.41
N LYS A 67 1.45 -12.84 -10.07
CA LYS A 67 1.90 -13.75 -9.00
C LYS A 67 1.23 -13.42 -7.66
N ARG A 68 1.12 -12.13 -7.33
CA ARG A 68 0.47 -11.72 -6.08
C ARG A 68 -1.03 -11.99 -6.09
N ARG A 69 -1.71 -11.77 -7.21
CA ARG A 69 -3.12 -12.09 -7.42
C ARG A 69 -3.38 -13.58 -7.19
N ASP A 70 -2.56 -14.45 -7.78
CA ASP A 70 -2.70 -15.90 -7.65
C ASP A 70 -2.47 -16.36 -6.21
N SER A 71 -1.47 -15.79 -5.52
CA SER A 71 -1.22 -16.04 -4.09
C SER A 71 -2.41 -15.64 -3.22
N ILE A 72 -3.06 -14.50 -3.50
CA ILE A 72 -4.26 -14.06 -2.77
C ILE A 72 -5.42 -15.00 -3.04
N LEU A 73 -5.69 -15.35 -4.30
CA LEU A 73 -6.75 -16.30 -4.65
C LEU A 73 -6.55 -17.67 -4.00
N GLY A 74 -5.30 -18.15 -3.95
CA GLY A 74 -4.92 -19.38 -3.25
C GLY A 74 -5.27 -19.31 -1.76
N SER A 75 -4.83 -18.26 -1.07
CA SER A 75 -5.12 -18.08 0.35
C SER A 75 -6.61 -17.96 0.65
N LEU A 76 -7.37 -17.22 -0.17
CA LEU A 76 -8.83 -17.10 -0.01
C LEU A 76 -9.55 -18.44 -0.21
N ARG A 77 -9.04 -19.28 -1.14
CA ARG A 77 -9.58 -20.62 -1.38
C ARG A 77 -9.28 -21.55 -0.20
N GLU A 78 -8.06 -21.53 0.31
CA GLU A 78 -7.65 -22.31 1.49
C GLU A 78 -8.47 -21.96 2.74
N GLN A 79 -8.80 -20.69 2.91
CA GLN A 79 -9.67 -20.20 4.00
C GLN A 79 -11.16 -20.53 3.79
N GLY A 80 -11.57 -21.01 2.61
CA GLY A 80 -12.98 -21.32 2.30
C GLY A 80 -13.88 -20.09 2.12
N VAL A 81 -13.31 -18.89 1.96
CA VAL A 81 -14.05 -17.61 1.87
C VAL A 81 -14.14 -17.05 0.44
N LEU A 82 -13.58 -17.76 -0.54
CA LEU A 82 -13.56 -17.32 -1.94
C LEU A 82 -14.96 -17.46 -2.59
N THR A 83 -15.69 -16.34 -2.63
CA THR A 83 -16.95 -16.24 -3.37
C THR A 83 -16.71 -15.82 -4.83
N SER A 84 -17.68 -16.08 -5.72
CA SER A 84 -17.58 -15.66 -7.13
C SER A 84 -17.47 -14.14 -7.31
N ASP A 85 -18.09 -13.35 -6.41
CA ASP A 85 -17.95 -11.89 -6.41
C ASP A 85 -16.54 -11.45 -5.97
N LEU A 86 -16.01 -12.07 -4.91
CA LEU A 86 -14.66 -11.79 -4.42
C LEU A 86 -13.60 -12.17 -5.45
N GLU A 87 -13.73 -13.34 -6.09
CA GLU A 87 -12.85 -13.76 -7.17
C GLU A 87 -12.84 -12.73 -8.31
N ARG A 88 -14.01 -12.26 -8.72
CA ARG A 88 -14.14 -11.24 -9.76
C ARG A 88 -13.42 -9.94 -9.38
N LYS A 89 -13.60 -9.48 -8.13
CA LYS A 89 -12.92 -8.27 -7.62
C LYS A 89 -11.40 -8.42 -7.62
N VAL A 90 -10.88 -9.56 -7.16
CA VAL A 90 -9.44 -9.84 -7.15
C VAL A 90 -8.86 -9.91 -8.57
N ARG A 91 -9.59 -10.51 -9.52
CA ARG A 91 -9.18 -10.57 -10.93
C ARG A 91 -9.20 -9.20 -11.61
N ALA A 92 -10.16 -8.35 -11.27
CA ALA A 92 -10.31 -7.01 -11.83
C ALA A 92 -9.34 -5.97 -11.23
N ALA A 93 -8.69 -6.26 -10.10
CA ALA A 93 -7.74 -5.33 -9.49
C ALA A 93 -6.54 -5.06 -10.41
N GLY A 94 -6.36 -3.78 -10.75
CA GLY A 94 -5.35 -3.30 -11.70
C GLY A 94 -4.03 -2.92 -11.03
N THR A 95 -4.02 -2.75 -9.71
CA THR A 95 -2.81 -2.40 -8.96
C THR A 95 -2.56 -3.32 -7.77
N LYS A 96 -1.28 -3.42 -7.37
CA LYS A 96 -0.90 -4.18 -6.17
C LYS A 96 -1.61 -3.66 -4.93
N THR A 97 -1.80 -2.34 -4.83
CA THR A 97 -2.52 -1.72 -3.72
C THR A 97 -3.97 -2.17 -3.66
N GLU A 98 -4.69 -2.18 -4.79
CA GLU A 98 -6.07 -2.67 -4.81
C GLU A 98 -6.18 -4.14 -4.40
N LEU A 99 -5.24 -4.99 -4.84
CA LEU A 99 -5.17 -6.39 -4.41
C LEU A 99 -5.00 -6.51 -2.89
N GLU A 100 -4.06 -5.75 -2.29
CA GLU A 100 -3.87 -5.77 -0.84
C GLU A 100 -5.11 -5.24 -0.10
N ASP A 101 -5.80 -4.24 -0.65
CA ASP A 101 -7.02 -3.69 -0.05
C ASP A 101 -8.16 -4.71 -0.01
N ILE A 102 -8.30 -5.52 -1.07
CA ILE A 102 -9.28 -6.60 -1.13
C ILE A 102 -8.90 -7.75 -0.19
N TYR A 103 -7.61 -8.09 -0.10
CA TYR A 103 -7.14 -9.20 0.72
C TYR A 103 -7.06 -8.87 2.22
N LEU A 104 -6.96 -7.58 2.58
CA LEU A 104 -6.75 -7.13 3.95
C LEU A 104 -7.67 -7.79 5.00
N PRO A 105 -9.00 -7.91 4.79
CA PRO A 105 -9.89 -8.53 5.77
C PRO A 105 -9.55 -9.99 6.07
N PHE A 106 -9.01 -10.70 5.08
CA PHE A 106 -8.72 -12.15 5.11
C PHE A 106 -7.26 -12.45 5.44
N ARG A 107 -6.42 -11.43 5.59
CA ARG A 107 -5.01 -11.63 5.89
C ARG A 107 -4.88 -12.24 7.30
N PRO A 108 -4.15 -13.36 7.48
CA PRO A 108 -3.89 -13.92 8.81
C PRO A 108 -3.30 -12.86 9.74
N ARG A 109 -3.92 -12.70 10.92
CA ARG A 109 -3.58 -11.61 11.86
C ARG A 109 -2.74 -12.14 13.01
N ARG A 110 -1.74 -11.34 13.39
CA ARG A 110 -1.17 -11.42 14.75
C ARG A 110 -2.25 -10.93 15.72
N VAL A 111 -2.20 -11.39 16.97
CA VAL A 111 -3.07 -10.90 18.05
C VAL A 111 -3.00 -9.37 18.11
N THR A 112 -4.10 -8.69 17.77
CA THR A 112 -4.22 -7.22 17.78
C THR A 112 -4.92 -6.78 19.07
N ARG A 113 -4.87 -5.48 19.39
CA ARG A 113 -5.67 -4.95 20.51
C ARG A 113 -7.16 -5.16 20.28
N ALA A 114 -7.61 -4.98 19.03
CA ALA A 114 -8.97 -5.25 18.62
C ALA A 114 -9.35 -6.74 18.72
N SER A 115 -8.47 -7.67 18.35
CA SER A 115 -8.74 -9.11 18.52
C SER A 115 -8.90 -9.47 19.99
N LYS A 116 -8.00 -9.00 20.86
CA LYS A 116 -8.14 -9.18 22.32
C LYS A 116 -9.44 -8.59 22.84
N ALA A 117 -9.82 -7.39 22.39
CA ALA A 117 -11.09 -6.78 22.77
C ALA A 117 -12.32 -7.59 22.30
N ARG A 118 -12.25 -8.27 21.14
CA ARG A 118 -13.30 -9.21 20.71
C ARG A 118 -13.36 -10.45 21.58
N ASP A 119 -12.21 -10.99 21.98
CA ASP A 119 -12.12 -12.13 22.90
C ASP A 119 -12.75 -11.79 24.27
N LEU A 120 -12.68 -10.51 24.68
CA LEU A 120 -13.36 -9.96 25.86
C LEU A 120 -14.86 -9.67 25.64
N GLY A 121 -15.42 -9.99 24.47
CA GLY A 121 -16.85 -9.79 24.17
C GLY A 121 -17.25 -8.35 23.87
N LEU A 122 -16.31 -7.45 23.54
CA LEU A 122 -16.59 -6.01 23.33
C LEU A 122 -17.12 -5.67 21.92
N GLN A 123 -17.28 -6.67 21.03
CA GLN A 123 -17.79 -6.45 19.67
C GLN A 123 -19.17 -5.76 19.63
N PRO A 124 -20.19 -6.14 20.42
CA PRO A 124 -21.49 -5.49 20.38
C PRO A 124 -21.45 -4.02 20.85
N LEU A 125 -20.51 -3.66 21.74
CA LEU A 125 -20.29 -2.27 22.14
C LEU A 125 -19.70 -1.46 20.98
N ALA A 126 -18.72 -2.02 20.27
CA ALA A 126 -18.13 -1.42 19.08
C ALA A 126 -19.16 -1.23 17.94
N ASP A 127 -20.03 -2.23 17.72
CA ASP A 127 -21.08 -2.17 16.70
C ASP A 127 -22.10 -1.05 16.99
N LYS A 128 -22.48 -0.87 18.27
CA LYS A 128 -23.31 0.26 18.69
C LYS A 128 -22.64 1.60 18.47
N ILE A 129 -21.34 1.71 18.78
CA ILE A 129 -20.56 2.93 18.51
C ILE A 129 -20.55 3.22 17.00
N LEU A 130 -20.40 2.21 16.14
CA LEU A 130 -20.45 2.40 14.70
C LEU A 130 -21.84 2.79 14.18
N ALA A 131 -22.89 2.23 14.76
CA ALA A 131 -24.27 2.49 14.35
C ALA A 131 -24.78 3.90 14.73
N GLN A 132 -24.14 4.55 15.71
CA GLN A 132 -24.52 5.90 16.20
C GLN A 132 -26.03 6.05 16.46
N PRO A 133 -26.68 5.15 17.23
CA PRO A 133 -28.12 5.26 17.50
C PRO A 133 -28.43 6.51 18.33
N GLN A 134 -29.59 7.12 18.06
CA GLN A 134 -30.06 8.27 18.83
C GLN A 134 -30.29 7.90 20.30
N GLY A 135 -29.89 8.78 21.22
CA GLY A 135 -30.06 8.60 22.67
C GLY A 135 -29.10 7.60 23.33
N GLY A 136 -28.11 7.08 22.60
CA GLY A 136 -27.08 6.21 23.19
C GLY A 136 -26.10 7.00 24.08
N HIS A 137 -25.88 6.52 25.30
CA HIS A 137 -24.84 7.04 26.20
C HIS A 137 -23.68 6.03 26.30
N PRO A 138 -22.49 6.31 25.70
CA PRO A 138 -21.39 5.35 25.63
C PRO A 138 -20.98 4.78 26.98
N GLN A 139 -20.91 5.63 28.01
CA GLN A 139 -20.53 5.23 29.37
C GLN A 139 -21.57 4.28 29.98
N SER A 140 -22.86 4.52 29.76
CA SER A 140 -23.94 3.68 30.30
C SER A 140 -24.01 2.33 29.60
N GLU A 141 -23.82 2.32 28.28
CA GLU A 141 -23.79 1.08 27.48
C GLU A 141 -22.57 0.21 27.84
N ALA A 142 -21.41 0.82 28.05
CA ALA A 142 -20.18 0.13 28.43
C ALA A 142 -20.26 -0.60 29.78
N ARG A 143 -21.10 -0.13 30.73
CA ARG A 143 -21.30 -0.80 32.02
C ARG A 143 -21.81 -2.25 31.89
N ARG A 144 -22.48 -2.57 30.78
CA ARG A 144 -23.01 -3.92 30.51
C ARG A 144 -21.92 -4.93 30.13
N PHE A 145 -20.71 -4.46 29.88
CA PHE A 145 -19.58 -5.26 29.44
C PHE A 145 -18.48 -5.38 30.51
N LEU A 146 -18.75 -4.92 31.74
CA LEU A 146 -17.80 -5.05 32.85
C LEU A 146 -17.74 -6.50 33.34
N GLY A 147 -16.55 -6.95 33.71
CA GLY A 147 -16.30 -8.30 34.18
C GLY A 147 -14.88 -8.44 34.71
N ASN A 148 -14.44 -9.67 35.00
CA ASN A 148 -13.12 -9.93 35.59
C ASN A 148 -11.98 -9.37 34.71
N ASP A 149 -12.10 -9.51 33.39
CA ASP A 149 -11.09 -9.07 32.43
C ASP A 149 -11.36 -7.66 31.86
N VAL A 150 -12.48 -7.03 32.25
CA VAL A 150 -12.87 -5.67 31.86
C VAL A 150 -13.27 -4.91 33.14
N PRO A 151 -12.29 -4.39 33.89
CA PRO A 151 -12.50 -3.93 35.27
C PRO A 151 -13.29 -2.62 35.36
N ASP A 152 -13.26 -1.80 34.31
CA ASP A 152 -13.89 -0.48 34.31
C ASP A 152 -14.40 -0.06 32.92
N VAL A 153 -15.18 1.01 32.92
CA VAL A 153 -15.81 1.59 31.72
C VAL A 153 -14.78 2.08 30.71
N GLU A 154 -13.63 2.58 31.17
CA GLU A 154 -12.60 3.11 30.30
C GLU A 154 -11.92 1.97 29.51
N VAL A 155 -11.66 0.82 30.16
CA VAL A 155 -11.14 -0.38 29.49
C VAL A 155 -12.14 -0.90 28.45
N ALA A 156 -13.44 -0.97 28.79
CA ALA A 156 -14.48 -1.38 27.85
C ALA A 156 -14.54 -0.46 26.62
N LEU A 157 -14.53 0.86 26.84
CA LEU A 157 -14.57 1.84 25.76
C LEU A 157 -13.27 1.86 24.94
N ALA A 158 -12.11 1.68 25.57
CA ALA A 158 -10.83 1.59 24.88
C ALA A 158 -10.79 0.37 23.95
N GLY A 159 -11.19 -0.81 24.46
CA GLY A 159 -11.27 -2.02 23.65
C GLY A 159 -12.27 -1.89 22.50
N ALA A 160 -13.46 -1.32 22.76
CA ALA A 160 -14.43 -1.05 21.71
C ALA A 160 -13.88 -0.05 20.65
N ARG A 161 -13.15 1.00 21.06
CA ARG A 161 -12.48 1.93 20.13
C ARG A 161 -11.43 1.23 19.28
N ASP A 162 -10.65 0.31 19.83
CA ASP A 162 -9.69 -0.48 19.07
C ASP A 162 -10.38 -1.31 17.98
N ILE A 163 -11.52 -1.95 18.30
CA ILE A 163 -12.34 -2.69 17.31
C ILE A 163 -12.89 -1.76 16.23
N VAL A 164 -13.41 -0.59 16.62
CA VAL A 164 -13.95 0.41 15.69
C VAL A 164 -12.83 0.93 14.77
N ALA A 165 -11.68 1.26 15.33
CA ALA A 165 -10.52 1.74 14.57
C ALA A 165 -10.06 0.71 13.54
N GLU A 166 -9.93 -0.57 13.94
CA GLU A 166 -9.58 -1.67 13.04
C GLU A 166 -10.62 -1.80 11.91
N THR A 167 -11.91 -1.79 12.28
CA THR A 167 -13.03 -1.92 11.33
C THR A 167 -13.05 -0.78 10.31
N LEU A 168 -12.81 0.46 10.73
CA LEU A 168 -12.76 1.63 9.83
C LEU A 168 -11.52 1.63 8.95
N CYS A 169 -10.35 1.29 9.52
CA CYS A 169 -9.08 1.21 8.81
C CYS A 169 -9.09 0.16 7.69
N GLU A 170 -9.97 -0.85 7.77
CA GLU A 170 -10.08 -1.91 6.77
C GLU A 170 -11.04 -1.62 5.63
N LYS A 171 -11.92 -0.62 5.78
CA LYS A 171 -12.85 -0.25 4.72
C LYS A 171 -12.08 0.38 3.55
N ALA A 172 -12.06 -0.32 2.41
CA ALA A 172 -11.40 0.14 1.18
C ALA A 172 -11.79 1.57 0.77
N VAL A 173 -13.07 1.94 0.93
CA VAL A 173 -13.57 3.30 0.65
C VAL A 173 -12.90 4.35 1.55
N ILE A 174 -12.75 4.06 2.85
CA ILE A 174 -12.10 4.97 3.81
C ILE A 174 -10.61 5.10 3.47
N ARG A 175 -9.94 3.97 3.21
CA ARG A 175 -8.51 3.96 2.83
C ARG A 175 -8.25 4.72 1.53
N SER A 176 -9.11 4.55 0.53
CA SER A 176 -9.02 5.26 -0.74
C SER A 176 -9.18 6.77 -0.54
N ARG A 177 -10.18 7.20 0.23
CA ARG A 177 -10.38 8.62 0.60
C ARG A 177 -9.20 9.19 1.38
N ALA A 178 -8.70 8.47 2.38
CA ALA A 178 -7.52 8.90 3.13
C ALA A 178 -6.30 9.07 2.21
N ARG A 179 -6.00 8.08 1.36
CA ARG A 179 -4.92 8.20 0.36
C ARG A 179 -5.10 9.41 -0.54
N ALA A 180 -6.32 9.68 -1.03
CA ALA A 180 -6.60 10.84 -1.87
C ALA A 180 -6.32 12.17 -1.14
N VAL A 181 -6.74 12.29 0.12
CA VAL A 181 -6.49 13.48 0.95
C VAL A 181 -4.99 13.68 1.16
N TYR A 182 -4.26 12.65 1.57
CA TYR A 182 -2.82 12.72 1.81
C TYR A 182 -2.03 13.00 0.52
N SER A 183 -2.42 12.43 -0.62
CA SER A 183 -1.77 12.72 -1.90
C SER A 183 -2.00 14.16 -2.37
N ARG A 184 -3.18 14.75 -2.08
CA ARG A 184 -3.55 16.09 -2.55
C ARG A 184 -3.09 17.20 -1.63
N HIS A 185 -3.15 16.99 -0.32
CA HIS A 185 -2.94 18.01 0.70
C HIS A 185 -1.78 17.69 1.64
N GLY A 186 -1.18 16.50 1.53
CA GLY A 186 -0.07 16.10 2.38
C GLY A 186 1.19 16.91 2.11
N ARG A 187 1.91 17.19 3.19
CA ARG A 187 3.22 17.80 3.22
C ARG A 187 4.21 16.77 3.75
N LEU A 188 5.27 16.51 3.00
CA LEU A 188 6.39 15.74 3.52
C LEU A 188 7.16 16.64 4.49
N VAL A 189 7.28 16.19 5.73
CA VAL A 189 8.04 16.87 6.78
C VAL A 189 9.25 16.01 7.11
N SER A 190 10.43 16.64 7.16
CA SER A 190 11.69 16.01 7.54
C SER A 190 12.29 16.77 8.71
N LYS A 191 12.67 16.02 9.75
CA LYS A 191 13.33 16.55 10.95
C LYS A 191 14.64 15.83 11.24
N ALA A 192 15.65 16.58 11.66
CA ALA A 192 16.92 16.02 12.09
C ALA A 192 16.78 15.13 13.34
N ILE A 193 17.47 14.00 13.34
CA ILE A 193 17.63 13.16 14.52
C ILE A 193 18.83 13.67 15.30
N LYS A 194 18.57 14.49 16.33
CA LYS A 194 19.59 15.19 17.15
C LYS A 194 20.79 14.31 17.52
N LYS A 195 20.54 13.07 17.96
CA LYS A 195 21.58 12.10 18.36
C LYS A 195 22.65 11.83 17.28
N LYS A 196 22.33 12.01 16.00
CA LYS A 196 23.24 11.78 14.86
C LYS A 196 23.70 13.06 14.15
N THR A 197 23.08 14.20 14.45
CA THR A 197 23.32 15.46 13.72
C THR A 197 23.93 16.55 14.59
N GLU A 198 24.02 16.34 15.90
CA GLU A 198 24.59 17.29 16.84
C GLU A 198 26.13 17.29 16.76
N GLY A 199 26.73 18.45 16.49
CA GLY A 199 28.18 18.64 16.42
C GLY A 199 28.85 18.25 15.09
N GLN A 200 28.10 17.78 14.09
CA GLN A 200 28.64 17.46 12.76
C GLN A 200 27.77 18.05 11.64
N ARG A 201 28.40 18.79 10.73
CA ARG A 201 27.76 19.15 9.47
C ARG A 201 27.58 17.90 8.64
N THR A 202 26.34 17.57 8.27
CA THR A 202 26.05 16.45 7.39
C THR A 202 25.61 16.95 6.03
N LYS A 203 25.73 16.09 5.01
CA LYS A 203 25.19 16.33 3.66
C LYS A 203 23.65 16.49 3.60
N PHE A 204 22.96 16.46 4.74
CA PHE A 204 21.50 16.54 4.86
C PHE A 204 21.00 17.79 5.61
N GLU A 205 21.87 18.76 5.89
CA GLU A 205 21.53 19.99 6.62
C GLU A 205 20.31 20.72 6.05
N ASP A 206 20.20 20.82 4.72
CA ASP A 206 19.08 21.44 4.02
C ASP A 206 17.72 20.78 4.33
N TYR A 207 17.73 19.57 4.91
CA TYR A 207 16.55 18.78 5.22
C TYR A 207 16.30 18.58 6.72
N TYR A 208 17.04 19.28 7.59
CA TYR A 208 16.90 19.16 9.05
C TYR A 208 15.59 19.74 9.60
N ASP A 209 15.03 20.74 8.93
CA ASP A 209 13.69 21.28 9.21
C ASP A 209 13.04 21.65 7.87
N PHE A 210 12.60 20.62 7.16
CA PHE A 210 12.06 20.74 5.81
C PHE A 210 10.60 20.35 5.79
N ALA A 211 9.77 21.14 5.11
CA ALA A 211 8.37 20.83 4.88
C ALA A 211 7.93 21.30 3.48
N GLN A 212 7.47 20.38 2.62
CA GLN A 212 7.00 20.72 1.28
C GLN A 212 5.76 19.89 0.89
N PRO A 213 4.79 20.45 0.15
CA PRO A 213 3.68 19.67 -0.41
C PRO A 213 4.18 18.49 -1.26
N ILE A 214 3.62 17.30 -1.02
CA ILE A 214 3.99 16.06 -1.73
C ILE A 214 3.80 16.23 -3.23
N SER A 215 2.71 16.87 -3.66
CA SER A 215 2.39 17.09 -5.06
C SER A 215 3.40 17.97 -5.82
N ARG A 216 4.28 18.69 -5.11
CA ARG A 216 5.29 19.59 -5.69
C ARG A 216 6.72 19.17 -5.35
N LEU A 217 6.91 18.02 -4.72
CA LEU A 217 8.23 17.57 -4.26
C LEU A 217 9.04 17.00 -5.45
N PRO A 218 10.17 17.61 -5.83
CA PRO A 218 11.00 17.08 -6.92
C PRO A 218 11.65 15.74 -6.55
N SER A 219 11.78 14.84 -7.53
CA SER A 219 12.33 13.49 -7.32
C SER A 219 13.71 13.48 -6.69
N HIS A 220 14.61 14.39 -7.08
CA HIS A 220 15.96 14.48 -6.52
C HIS A 220 15.96 14.83 -5.02
N ARG A 221 15.04 15.70 -4.57
CA ARG A 221 14.91 16.05 -3.14
C ARG A 221 14.33 14.89 -2.35
N TYR A 222 13.28 14.25 -2.88
CA TYR A 222 12.71 13.06 -2.25
C TYR A 222 13.75 11.95 -2.06
N LEU A 223 14.59 11.70 -3.07
CA LEU A 223 15.67 10.72 -2.97
C LEU A 223 16.74 11.10 -1.93
N ALA A 224 17.12 12.38 -1.84
CA ALA A 224 18.06 12.86 -0.84
C ALA A 224 17.51 12.69 0.60
N ILE A 225 16.24 13.04 0.79
CA ILE A 225 15.53 12.91 2.07
C ILE A 225 15.41 11.43 2.47
N ASN A 226 14.98 10.55 1.56
CA ASN A 226 14.91 9.11 1.80
C ASN A 226 16.27 8.49 2.13
N ARG A 227 17.35 9.00 1.52
CA ARG A 227 18.71 8.57 1.86
C ARG A 227 19.07 8.99 3.29
N GLY A 228 18.77 10.23 3.67
CA GLY A 228 18.99 10.74 5.03
C GLY A 228 18.19 9.97 6.08
N GLU A 229 16.97 9.55 5.77
CA GLU A 229 16.17 8.68 6.64
C GLU A 229 16.81 7.29 6.79
N LYS A 230 17.18 6.64 5.68
CA LYS A 230 17.83 5.32 5.71
C LYS A 230 19.16 5.31 6.48
N GLU A 231 19.95 6.38 6.36
CA GLU A 231 21.20 6.55 7.11
C GLU A 231 20.96 6.96 8.58
N GLY A 232 19.71 7.29 8.93
CA GLY A 232 19.26 7.60 10.30
C GLY A 232 19.57 9.03 10.74
N PHE A 233 19.82 9.95 9.82
CA PHE A 233 20.00 11.38 10.10
C PHE A 233 18.69 12.14 10.14
N LEU A 234 17.68 11.69 9.38
CA LEU A 234 16.38 12.34 9.24
C LEU A 234 15.26 11.41 9.74
N ARG A 235 14.20 12.02 10.25
CA ARG A 235 12.91 11.39 10.51
C ARG A 235 11.87 12.03 9.60
N LEU A 236 11.10 11.21 8.90
CA LEU A 236 10.06 11.66 7.99
C LEU A 236 8.68 11.50 8.61
N SER A 237 7.81 12.47 8.36
CA SER A 237 6.36 12.36 8.59
C SER A 237 5.61 12.95 7.41
N VAL A 238 4.34 12.59 7.29
CA VAL A 238 3.43 13.26 6.36
C VAL A 238 2.35 13.94 7.18
N ASP A 239 2.32 15.26 7.09
CA ASP A 239 1.35 16.08 7.78
C ASP A 239 0.30 16.55 6.77
N VAL A 240 -0.95 16.61 7.19
CA VAL A 240 -2.05 17.19 6.41
C VAL A 240 -2.65 18.26 7.31
N ASP A 241 -2.74 19.50 6.82
CA ASP A 241 -3.41 20.57 7.55
C ASP A 241 -4.87 20.17 7.78
N ARG A 242 -5.31 20.30 9.04
CA ARG A 242 -6.64 19.90 9.51
C ARG A 242 -7.75 20.76 8.93
#